data_AF-A0AAZ3RAE4-F1
#
_entry.id   AF-A0AAZ3RAE4-F1
#
_cell.length_a   1.000
_cell.length_b   1.000
_cell.length_c   1.000
_cell.angle_alpha   90.00
_cell.angle_beta   90.00
_cell.angle_gamma   90.00
#
_symmetry.space_group_name_H-M   'P 1'
#
loop_
_entity.id
_entity.type
_entity.pdbx_description
1 polymer ?
#
loop_
_entity_poly.entity_id
_entity_poly.type
_entity_poly.pdbx_seq_one_letter_code
_entity_poly.pdbx_strand_id
1 'polypeptide(L)'
;NRYGLGYNRYGLGYNRYGLGYNRYGLGYNRYGLGYNRYGLGYNRYGLGYNRYGLGYNRYGLGYNRYGLGYNRYGLGYNRHGLGYNRYGLGYNRYGLGYNRYGLGYNRYGLGYNRYGLGYNRYGLGYNRYGLGYNRYGLGYNRYGLGYNRYGLGYIRYGPGYNRYGLGYFRYGPGYKRYSEVYRYSEVVGHTRSQNRTAECRRVTLTADFQTVSGCNFNTRTVRRELHEMGFHGRAAAHKPKITMRSAKRQLVWCKACHHRTPCSLE
;
A
#
# COMPACT_ATOMS: atom_id res chain seq x y z
N ASN A 1 41.54 24.47 1.40
CA ASN A 1 41.88 25.33 2.56
C ASN A 1 41.32 24.79 3.87
N ARG A 2 42.05 24.98 4.98
CA ARG A 2 41.61 24.54 6.33
C ARG A 2 40.34 25.29 6.76
N TYR A 3 40.30 26.58 6.47
CA TYR A 3 39.13 27.46 6.60
C TYR A 3 38.91 28.18 5.27
N GLY A 4 37.66 28.33 4.83
CA GLY A 4 37.32 29.02 3.59
C GLY A 4 36.01 29.81 3.73
N LEU A 5 36.12 31.13 3.68
CA LEU A 5 35.01 32.06 3.53
C LEU A 5 35.12 32.66 2.14
N GLY A 6 34.06 32.61 1.33
CA GLY A 6 34.15 33.14 -0.02
C GLY A 6 32.82 33.27 -0.74
N TYR A 7 32.71 34.37 -1.50
CA TYR A 7 31.65 34.61 -2.47
C TYR A 7 32.27 34.57 -3.88
N ASN A 8 31.99 33.51 -4.64
CA ASN A 8 32.59 33.33 -5.96
C ASN A 8 31.52 33.34 -7.05
N ARG A 9 31.80 34.05 -8.16
CA ARG A 9 30.95 34.01 -9.35
C ARG A 9 31.08 32.67 -10.07
N TYR A 10 32.32 32.22 -10.24
CA TYR A 10 32.70 30.89 -10.72
C TYR A 10 33.62 30.28 -9.68
N GLY A 11 33.26 29.13 -9.12
CA GLY A 11 34.00 28.56 -8.00
C GLY A 11 34.07 27.05 -8.04
N LEU A 12 35.29 26.52 -8.01
CA LEU A 12 35.58 25.14 -7.59
C LEU A 12 36.22 25.24 -6.21
N GLY A 13 35.62 24.61 -5.20
CA GLY A 13 36.08 24.78 -3.82
C GLY A 13 36.04 23.49 -3.01
N TYR A 14 37.16 23.17 -2.37
CA TYR A 14 37.25 22.12 -1.35
C TYR A 14 37.71 22.72 -0.02
N ASN A 15 36.78 22.77 0.95
CA ASN A 15 37.04 23.34 2.27
C ASN A 15 36.79 22.34 3.40
N ARG A 16 37.67 22.31 4.40
CA ARG A 16 37.48 21.50 5.61
C ARG A 16 36.44 22.13 6.52
N TYR A 17 36.58 23.43 6.79
CA TYR A 17 35.60 24.28 7.45
C TYR A 17 35.28 25.44 6.52
N GLY A 18 34.03 25.68 6.17
CA GLY A 18 33.74 26.80 5.27
C GLY A 18 32.30 27.28 5.22
N LEU A 19 32.16 28.58 4.97
CA LEU A 19 30.92 29.20 4.54
C LEU A 19 31.15 29.69 3.11
N GLY A 20 30.41 29.13 2.16
CA GLY A 20 30.64 29.39 0.75
C GLY A 20 29.36 29.77 0.03
N TYR A 21 29.42 30.85 -0.75
CA TYR A 21 28.43 31.19 -1.75
C TYR A 21 29.06 31.09 -3.15
N ASN A 22 28.51 30.24 -4.02
CA ASN A 22 28.91 30.20 -5.43
C ASN A 22 27.72 30.49 -6.35
N ARG A 23 27.89 31.39 -7.32
CA ARG A 23 26.87 31.63 -8.35
C ARG A 23 26.85 30.50 -9.37
N TYR A 24 28.01 30.10 -9.88
CA TYR A 24 28.22 28.93 -10.73
C TYR A 24 29.36 28.11 -10.13
N GLY A 25 29.16 26.84 -9.78
CA GLY A 25 30.28 26.12 -9.19
C GLY A 25 30.03 24.71 -8.66
N LEU A 26 31.13 24.03 -8.37
CA LEU A 26 31.18 22.76 -7.66
C LEU A 26 31.80 23.00 -6.29
N GLY A 27 31.04 22.77 -5.23
CA GLY A 27 31.47 22.99 -3.86
C GLY A 27 31.49 21.71 -3.05
N TYR A 28 32.61 21.44 -2.38
CA TYR A 28 32.73 20.41 -1.36
C TYR A 28 33.11 21.04 -0.02
N ASN A 29 32.27 20.85 1.01
CA ASN A 29 32.61 21.22 2.39
C ASN A 29 32.54 20.01 3.33
N ARG A 30 33.59 19.79 4.14
CA ARG A 30 33.54 18.74 5.18
C ARG A 30 32.67 19.18 6.36
N TYR A 31 32.85 20.39 6.85
CA TYR A 31 32.02 21.02 7.89
C TYR A 31 31.66 22.43 7.41
N GLY A 32 30.38 22.76 7.26
CA GLY A 32 30.06 24.09 6.76
C GLY A 32 28.66 24.34 6.26
N LEU A 33 28.43 25.59 5.87
CA LEU A 33 27.23 26.04 5.17
C LEU A 33 27.59 26.37 3.73
N GLY A 34 26.89 25.74 2.77
CA GLY A 34 27.12 25.97 1.36
C GLY A 34 25.87 26.47 0.66
N TYR A 35 25.99 27.54 -0.11
CA TYR A 35 24.97 28.01 -1.05
C TYR A 35 25.51 27.96 -2.48
N ASN A 36 24.83 27.26 -3.39
CA ASN A 36 25.11 27.33 -4.82
C ASN A 36 23.87 27.78 -5.60
N ARG A 37 23.99 28.82 -6.45
CA ARG A 37 22.88 29.23 -7.32
C ARG A 37 22.72 28.27 -8.50
N TYR A 38 23.80 27.93 -9.18
CA TYR A 38 23.84 26.96 -10.26
C TYR A 38 25.03 26.01 -10.05
N GLY A 39 24.79 24.71 -9.94
CA GLY A 39 25.87 23.71 -9.87
C GLY A 39 25.67 22.60 -8.87
N LEU A 40 26.77 21.99 -8.42
CA LEU A 40 26.75 20.81 -7.55
C LEU A 40 27.34 21.14 -6.18
N GLY A 41 26.63 20.78 -5.12
CA GLY A 41 27.08 20.97 -3.74
C GLY A 41 27.15 19.65 -2.98
N TYR A 42 28.28 19.38 -2.33
CA TYR A 42 28.45 18.29 -1.39
C TYR A 42 28.83 18.86 -0.01
N ASN A 43 28.06 18.53 1.03
CA ASN A 43 28.46 18.78 2.42
C ASN A 43 28.49 17.49 3.23
N ARG A 44 29.58 17.21 3.94
CA ARG A 44 29.65 16.03 4.83
C ARG A 44 28.90 16.30 6.13
N TYR A 45 29.12 17.45 6.76
CA TYR A 45 28.42 17.89 7.97
C TYR A 45 28.00 19.35 7.79
N GLY A 46 26.70 19.66 7.91
CA GLY A 46 26.21 21.03 7.91
C GLY A 46 24.99 21.26 7.01
N LEU A 47 24.84 22.48 6.51
CA LEU A 47 23.66 22.88 5.74
C LEU A 47 24.03 23.18 4.28
N GLY A 48 23.26 22.65 3.35
CA GLY A 48 23.42 22.90 1.92
C GLY A 48 22.17 23.50 1.30
N TYR A 49 22.32 24.59 0.55
CA TYR A 49 21.28 25.15 -0.29
C TYR A 49 21.74 25.15 -1.76
N ASN A 50 20.97 24.55 -2.67
CA ASN A 50 21.18 24.70 -4.11
C ASN A 50 19.91 25.22 -4.79
N ARG A 51 20.03 26.32 -5.56
CA ARG A 51 18.88 26.86 -6.30
C ARG A 51 18.60 26.05 -7.56
N TYR A 52 19.62 25.78 -8.37
CA TYR A 52 19.55 24.97 -9.59
C TYR A 52 20.71 23.98 -9.60
N GLY A 53 20.42 22.68 -9.60
CA GLY A 53 21.43 21.63 -9.74
C GLY A 53 21.29 20.49 -8.72
N LEU A 54 22.42 19.91 -8.29
CA LEU A 54 22.43 18.74 -7.42
C LEU A 54 23.01 19.06 -6.05
N GLY A 55 22.33 18.62 -4.99
CA GLY A 55 22.79 18.75 -3.62
C GLY A 55 22.93 17.40 -2.94
N TYR A 56 24.08 17.15 -2.32
CA TYR A 56 24.31 16.01 -1.45
C TYR A 56 24.70 16.48 -0.05
N ASN A 57 23.99 16.03 0.99
CA ASN A 57 24.42 16.21 2.38
C ASN A 57 24.49 14.85 3.10
N ARG A 58 25.63 14.55 3.73
CA ARG A 58 25.78 13.29 4.50
C ARG A 58 25.12 13.41 5.87
N TYR A 59 25.39 14.48 6.61
CA TYR A 59 24.81 14.76 7.92
C TYR A 59 24.38 16.22 7.97
N GLY A 60 23.09 16.49 8.21
CA GLY A 60 22.56 17.84 8.39
C GLY A 60 21.33 18.13 7.52
N LEU A 61 21.19 19.38 7.06
CA LEU A 61 19.99 19.82 6.32
C LEU A 61 20.33 20.17 4.88
N GLY A 62 19.49 19.73 3.95
CA GLY A 62 19.61 20.04 2.53
C GLY A 62 18.36 20.70 1.98
N TYR A 63 18.52 21.80 1.26
CA TYR A 63 17.48 22.45 0.49
C TYR A 63 17.87 22.51 -0.99
N ASN A 64 17.02 21.98 -1.88
CA ASN A 64 17.16 22.20 -3.32
C ASN A 64 15.88 22.78 -3.93
N ARG A 65 16.00 23.90 -4.66
CA ARG A 65 14.84 24.54 -5.29
C ARG A 65 14.46 23.85 -6.60
N TYR A 66 15.43 23.63 -7.48
CA TYR A 66 15.25 22.97 -8.77
C TYR A 66 16.38 21.97 -8.98
N GLY A 67 16.05 20.69 -9.14
CA GLY A 67 17.01 19.62 -9.43
C GLY A 67 16.91 18.44 -8.48
N LEU A 68 18.06 17.84 -8.12
CA LEU A 68 18.09 16.62 -7.30
C LEU A 68 18.73 16.88 -5.94
N GLY A 69 18.11 16.35 -4.89
CA GLY A 69 18.62 16.40 -3.53
C GLY A 69 18.80 15.03 -2.93
N TYR A 70 19.96 14.76 -2.35
CA TYR A 70 20.23 13.58 -1.56
C TYR A 70 20.66 13.96 -0.14
N ASN A 71 19.98 13.44 0.88
CA ASN A 71 20.41 13.55 2.27
C ASN A 71 20.51 12.17 2.93
N ARG A 72 21.68 11.85 3.49
CA ARG A 72 21.87 10.54 4.14
C ARG A 72 21.29 10.52 5.55
N TYR A 73 21.63 11.50 6.38
CA TYR A 73 21.16 11.64 7.75
C TYR A 73 20.73 13.09 7.99
N GLY A 74 19.45 13.30 8.35
CA GLY A 74 18.92 14.62 8.71
C GLY A 74 17.67 14.98 7.92
N LEU A 75 17.53 16.26 7.55
CA LEU A 75 16.33 16.78 6.89
C LEU A 75 16.62 17.19 5.44
N GLY A 76 15.73 16.83 4.53
CA GLY A 76 15.79 17.23 3.14
C GLY A 76 14.54 17.92 2.67
N TYR A 77 14.71 19.05 2.00
CA TYR A 77 13.63 19.77 1.31
C TYR A 77 13.96 19.90 -0.18
N ASN A 78 13.07 19.44 -1.06
CA ASN A 78 13.17 19.68 -2.49
C ASN A 78 11.88 20.33 -3.02
N ARG A 79 12.00 21.48 -3.67
CA ARG A 79 10.81 22.18 -4.19
C ARG A 79 10.36 21.61 -5.53
N HIS A 80 11.26 21.49 -6.50
CA HIS A 80 10.98 20.96 -7.83
C HIS A 80 12.07 19.95 -8.23
N GLY A 81 11.68 18.72 -8.52
CA GLY A 81 12.58 17.67 -9.01
C GLY A 81 12.54 16.40 -8.15
N LEU A 82 13.71 15.80 -7.90
CA LEU A 82 13.80 14.52 -7.16
C LEU A 82 14.47 14.71 -5.80
N GLY A 83 13.90 14.08 -4.79
CA GLY A 83 14.47 14.07 -3.44
C GLY A 83 14.66 12.66 -2.92
N TYR A 84 15.84 12.39 -2.37
CA TYR A 84 16.16 11.16 -1.68
C TYR A 84 16.62 11.46 -0.25
N ASN A 85 15.97 10.86 0.74
CA ASN A 85 16.41 10.90 2.14
C ASN A 85 16.55 9.49 2.71
N ARG A 86 17.73 9.14 3.22
CA ARG A 86 17.97 7.79 3.75
C ARG A 86 17.47 7.64 5.19
N TYR A 87 17.87 8.54 6.08
CA TYR A 87 17.48 8.54 7.49
C TYR A 87 17.07 9.95 7.90
N GLY A 88 15.82 10.10 8.37
CA GLY A 88 15.31 11.37 8.89
C GLY A 88 14.03 11.82 8.21
N LEU A 89 13.89 13.12 7.95
CA LEU A 89 12.68 13.70 7.37
C LEU A 89 12.92 14.19 5.95
N GLY A 90 11.98 13.91 5.05
CA GLY A 90 12.00 14.39 3.69
C GLY A 90 10.73 15.13 3.30
N TYR A 91 10.88 16.31 2.70
CA TYR A 91 9.80 17.06 2.11
C TYR A 91 10.06 17.30 0.62
N ASN A 92 9.13 16.88 -0.25
CA ASN A 92 9.17 17.18 -1.67
C ASN A 92 7.88 17.87 -2.11
N ARG A 93 7.99 19.06 -2.71
CA ARG A 93 6.80 19.82 -3.12
C ARG A 93 6.25 19.37 -4.47
N TYR A 94 7.11 19.32 -5.50
CA TYR A 94 6.74 18.92 -6.85
C TYR A 94 7.77 17.94 -7.40
N GLY A 95 7.33 16.75 -7.80
CA GLY A 95 8.16 15.74 -8.45
C GLY A 95 8.17 14.41 -7.68
N LEU A 96 9.34 13.78 -7.55
CA LEU A 96 9.47 12.46 -6.92
C LEU A 96 10.20 12.55 -5.60
N GLY A 97 9.68 11.87 -4.58
CA GLY A 97 10.31 11.76 -3.27
C GLY A 97 10.52 10.32 -2.85
N TYR A 98 11.72 10.00 -2.41
CA TYR A 98 12.08 8.73 -1.81
C TYR A 98 12.59 8.92 -0.40
N ASN A 99 11.96 8.28 0.59
CA ASN A 99 12.44 8.25 1.97
C ASN A 99 12.61 6.81 2.44
N ARG A 100 13.81 6.43 2.89
CA ARG A 100 14.09 5.04 3.30
C ARG A 100 13.66 4.79 4.74
N TYR A 101 14.07 5.62 5.68
CA TYR A 101 13.75 5.50 7.10
C TYR A 101 13.36 6.86 7.67
N GLY A 102 12.18 6.94 8.28
CA GLY A 102 11.69 8.14 8.98
C GLY A 102 10.38 8.67 8.40
N LEU A 103 10.25 9.99 8.27
CA LEU A 103 9.03 10.63 7.78
C LEU A 103 9.22 11.21 6.39
N GLY A 104 8.25 10.96 5.51
CA GLY A 104 8.23 11.52 4.17
C GLY A 104 6.96 12.28 3.89
N TYR A 105 7.09 13.50 3.38
CA TYR A 105 5.98 14.32 2.90
C TYR A 105 6.18 14.65 1.42
N ASN A 106 5.21 14.30 0.58
CA ASN A 106 5.19 14.68 -0.83
C ASN A 106 3.89 15.43 -1.16
N ARG A 107 3.99 16.65 -1.68
CA ARG A 107 2.81 17.48 -1.96
C ARG A 107 2.19 17.14 -3.31
N TYR A 108 2.98 17.14 -4.38
CA TYR A 108 2.52 16.86 -5.75
C TYR A 108 3.51 15.91 -6.44
N GLY A 109 3.02 14.79 -6.95
CA GLY A 109 3.79 13.83 -7.74
C GLY A 109 3.83 12.44 -7.10
N LEU A 110 4.99 11.79 -7.12
CA LEU A 110 5.13 10.42 -6.59
C LEU A 110 5.94 10.42 -5.30
N GLY A 111 5.45 9.69 -4.30
CA GLY A 111 6.12 9.49 -3.04
C GLY A 111 6.35 8.03 -2.73
N TYR A 112 7.58 7.66 -2.39
CA TYR A 112 7.94 6.33 -1.92
C TYR A 112 8.54 6.42 -0.52
N ASN A 113 7.93 5.74 0.45
CA ASN A 113 8.46 5.62 1.82
C ASN A 113 8.66 4.15 2.17
N ARG A 114 9.88 3.75 2.53
CA ARG A 114 10.18 2.34 2.82
C ARG A 114 9.83 1.96 4.26
N TYR A 115 10.30 2.72 5.24
CA TYR A 115 10.06 2.48 6.66
C TYR A 115 9.69 3.78 7.36
N GLY A 116 8.56 3.80 8.06
CA GLY A 116 8.11 4.92 8.89
C GLY A 116 6.79 5.51 8.43
N LEU A 117 6.66 6.84 8.44
CA LEU A 117 5.41 7.53 8.09
C LEU A 117 5.53 8.21 6.73
N GLY A 118 4.53 8.00 5.89
CA GLY A 118 4.44 8.64 4.58
C GLY A 118 3.16 9.44 4.42
N TYR A 119 3.29 10.69 4.01
CA TYR A 119 2.17 11.55 3.65
C TYR A 119 2.30 11.99 2.19
N ASN A 120 1.30 11.70 1.38
CA ASN A 120 1.21 12.19 0.00
C ASN A 120 -0.08 12.98 -0.20
N ARG A 121 0.03 14.24 -0.61
CA ARG A 121 -1.16 15.10 -0.77
C ARG A 121 -1.86 14.88 -2.11
N TYR A 122 -1.13 14.94 -3.22
CA TYR A 122 -1.65 14.78 -4.57
C TYR A 122 -0.71 13.88 -5.38
N GLY A 123 -1.27 12.84 -6.00
CA GLY A 123 -0.56 11.94 -6.92
C GLY A 123 -0.51 10.50 -6.42
N LEU A 124 0.64 9.83 -6.58
CA LEU A 124 0.80 8.42 -6.17
C LEU A 124 1.67 8.31 -4.93
N GLY A 125 1.21 7.54 -3.95
CA GLY A 125 1.94 7.25 -2.74
C GLY A 125 2.16 5.76 -2.53
N TYR A 126 3.40 5.36 -2.32
CA TYR A 126 3.77 4.00 -1.97
C TYR A 126 4.44 3.98 -0.60
N ASN A 127 3.89 3.22 0.36
CA ASN A 127 4.50 3.00 1.67
C ASN A 127 4.71 1.50 1.90
N ARG A 128 5.95 1.08 2.17
CA ARG A 128 6.27 -0.35 2.32
C ARG A 128 6.00 -0.84 3.73
N TYR A 129 6.50 -0.15 4.75
CA TYR A 129 6.35 -0.52 6.16
C TYR A 129 6.04 0.73 6.99
N GLY A 130 4.95 0.68 7.77
CA GLY A 130 4.57 1.73 8.72
C GLY A 130 3.20 2.34 8.41
N LEU A 131 3.06 3.65 8.57
CA LEU A 131 1.78 4.33 8.32
C LEU A 131 1.84 5.14 7.03
N GLY A 132 0.81 5.01 6.20
CA GLY A 132 0.67 5.75 4.96
C GLY A 132 -0.61 6.55 4.92
N TYR A 133 -0.51 7.84 4.60
CA TYR A 133 -1.65 8.72 4.36
C TYR A 133 -1.57 9.29 2.95
N ASN A 134 -2.62 9.08 2.14
CA ASN A 134 -2.75 9.70 0.83
C ASN A 134 -4.05 10.52 0.75
N ARG A 135 -3.95 11.81 0.43
CA ARG A 135 -5.12 12.68 0.42
C ARG A 135 -5.90 12.60 -0.89
N TYR A 136 -5.22 12.73 -2.03
CA TYR A 136 -5.82 12.70 -3.36
C TYR A 136 -4.94 11.87 -4.30
N GLY A 137 -5.54 10.86 -4.95
CA GLY A 137 -4.89 10.04 -5.98
C GLY A 137 -4.83 8.57 -5.60
N LEU A 138 -3.71 7.89 -5.91
CA LEU A 138 -3.55 6.46 -5.65
C LEU A 138 -2.61 6.22 -4.48
N GLY A 139 -3.03 5.37 -3.55
CA GLY A 139 -2.23 4.98 -2.40
C GLY A 139 -2.01 3.49 -2.36
N TYR A 140 -0.76 3.06 -2.18
CA TYR A 140 -0.39 1.68 -1.96
C TYR A 140 0.36 1.54 -0.63
N ASN A 141 -0.16 0.71 0.28
CA ASN A 141 0.51 0.38 1.53
C ASN A 141 0.76 -1.13 1.62
N ARG A 142 2.02 -1.55 1.76
CA ARG A 142 2.33 -3.00 1.79
C ARG A 142 2.14 -3.59 3.19
N TYR A 143 2.72 -2.98 4.22
CA TYR A 143 2.65 -3.45 5.60
C TYR A 143 2.39 -2.28 6.54
N GLY A 144 1.35 -2.39 7.37
CA GLY A 144 0.98 -1.42 8.39
C GLY A 144 -0.36 -0.75 8.09
N LEU A 145 -0.55 0.47 8.62
CA LEU A 145 -1.82 1.18 8.48
C LEU A 145 -1.82 2.06 7.24
N GLY A 146 -2.93 2.05 6.51
CA GLY A 146 -3.12 2.91 5.36
C GLY A 146 -4.42 3.70 5.43
N TYR A 147 -4.33 5.00 5.13
CA TYR A 147 -5.48 5.89 5.01
C TYR A 147 -5.46 6.57 3.65
N ASN A 148 -6.55 6.47 2.88
CA ASN A 148 -6.74 7.28 1.68
C ASN A 148 -8.04 8.08 1.76
N ARG A 149 -7.96 9.39 1.49
CA ARG A 149 -9.13 10.27 1.60
C ARG A 149 -9.95 10.30 0.32
N TYR A 150 -9.31 10.54 -0.81
CA TYR A 150 -9.93 10.64 -2.14
C TYR A 150 -9.12 9.84 -3.17
N GLY A 151 -9.75 8.88 -3.84
CA GLY A 151 -9.15 8.09 -4.92
C GLY A 151 -9.09 6.60 -4.62
N LEU A 152 -8.08 5.89 -5.16
CA LEU A 152 -7.96 4.44 -4.98
C LEU A 152 -6.90 4.11 -3.93
N GLY A 153 -7.24 3.24 -3.00
CA GLY A 153 -6.34 2.75 -1.96
C GLY A 153 -6.15 1.24 -2.02
N TYR A 154 -4.91 0.77 -2.13
CA TYR A 154 -4.56 -0.64 -1.99
C TYR A 154 -3.74 -0.85 -0.72
N ILE A 155 -4.13 -1.82 0.11
CA ILE A 155 -3.41 -2.20 1.32
C ILE A 155 -3.23 -3.72 1.34
N ARG A 156 -1.98 -4.17 1.41
CA ARG A 156 -1.69 -5.62 1.38
C ARG A 156 -1.83 -6.25 2.75
N TYR A 157 -1.16 -5.71 3.76
CA TYR A 157 -1.13 -6.26 5.11
C TYR A 157 -1.34 -5.15 6.14
N GLY A 158 -2.35 -5.30 7.00
CA GLY A 158 -2.68 -4.38 8.08
C GLY A 158 -4.00 -3.61 7.85
N PRO A 159 -4.44 -2.84 8.85
CA PRO A 159 -5.71 -2.13 8.78
C PRO A 159 -5.71 -0.99 7.76
N GLY A 160 -6.88 -0.73 7.21
CA GLY A 160 -7.07 0.19 6.11
C GLY A 160 -8.31 1.04 6.19
N TYR A 161 -8.22 2.28 5.75
CA TYR A 161 -9.36 3.19 5.68
C TYR A 161 -9.38 3.97 4.36
N ASN A 162 -10.50 3.94 3.66
CA ASN A 162 -10.74 4.75 2.46
C ASN A 162 -12.02 5.57 2.62
N ARG A 163 -11.92 6.91 2.58
CA ARG A 163 -13.08 7.77 2.84
C ARG A 163 -13.99 7.91 1.61
N TYR A 164 -13.42 8.38 0.50
CA TYR A 164 -14.10 8.64 -0.76
C TYR A 164 -13.31 7.96 -1.89
N GLY A 165 -13.91 6.98 -2.55
CA GLY A 165 -13.29 6.20 -3.64
C GLY A 165 -13.11 4.71 -3.30
N LEU A 166 -12.39 3.99 -4.15
CA LEU A 166 -12.28 2.53 -4.03
C LEU A 166 -11.13 2.11 -3.13
N GLY A 167 -11.37 1.03 -2.40
CA GLY A 167 -10.40 0.41 -1.52
C GLY A 167 -10.24 -1.07 -1.77
N TYR A 168 -9.00 -1.54 -1.82
CA TYR A 168 -8.66 -2.95 -1.85
C TYR A 168 -7.79 -3.29 -0.64
N PHE A 169 -8.22 -4.28 0.15
CA PHE A 169 -7.53 -4.72 1.36
C PHE A 169 -7.34 -6.23 1.26
N ARG A 170 -6.09 -6.72 1.21
CA ARG A 170 -5.82 -8.15 1.00
C ARG A 170 -5.81 -8.94 2.30
N TYR A 171 -5.05 -8.48 3.29
CA TYR A 171 -4.85 -9.15 4.58
C TYR A 171 -4.93 -8.14 5.72
N GLY A 172 -6.16 -7.83 6.17
CA GLY A 172 -6.41 -6.92 7.29
C GLY A 172 -7.82 -6.32 7.23
N PRO A 173 -8.32 -5.75 8.33
CA PRO A 173 -9.62 -5.08 8.35
C PRO A 173 -9.57 -3.80 7.51
N GLY A 174 -10.56 -3.61 6.66
CA GLY A 174 -10.67 -2.46 5.76
C GLY A 174 -12.02 -1.75 5.92
N TYR A 175 -11.99 -0.43 6.03
CA TYR A 175 -13.17 0.41 6.20
C TYR A 175 -13.34 1.35 4.99
N LYS A 176 -14.59 1.48 4.51
CA LYS A 176 -14.96 2.40 3.43
C LYS A 176 -16.16 3.24 3.87
N ARG A 177 -16.15 4.56 3.61
CA ARG A 177 -17.26 5.45 4.02
C ARG A 177 -18.23 5.78 2.88
N TYR A 178 -17.73 6.16 1.71
CA TYR A 178 -18.55 6.51 0.54
C TYR A 178 -17.95 5.91 -0.74
N SER A 179 -18.72 5.11 -1.49
CA SER A 179 -18.32 4.47 -2.75
C SER A 179 -19.44 4.56 -3.81
N GLU A 180 -19.09 4.79 -5.08
CA GLU A 180 -19.96 4.47 -6.21
C GLU A 180 -19.96 2.95 -6.44
N VAL A 181 -21.16 2.38 -6.60
CA VAL A 181 -21.37 0.95 -6.83
C VAL A 181 -21.28 0.68 -8.33
N TYR A 182 -20.18 0.07 -8.77
CA TYR A 182 -20.17 -0.68 -10.03
C TYR A 182 -20.16 -2.17 -9.70
N ARG A 183 -21.27 -2.84 -10.01
CA ARG A 183 -21.38 -4.31 -10.01
C ARG A 183 -21.03 -4.76 -11.43
N TYR A 184 -19.78 -5.13 -11.65
CA TYR A 184 -19.39 -5.95 -12.79
C TYR A 184 -19.12 -7.36 -12.29
N SER A 185 -19.95 -8.29 -12.77
CA SER A 185 -19.79 -9.73 -12.65
C SER A 185 -19.08 -10.23 -13.89
N GLU A 186 -17.95 -10.93 -13.74
CA GLU A 186 -17.53 -11.97 -14.69
C GLU A 186 -16.53 -12.94 -14.04
N VAL A 187 -16.66 -14.20 -14.41
CA VAL A 187 -16.36 -15.43 -13.65
C VAL A 187 -15.28 -16.23 -14.38
N VAL A 188 -14.37 -16.88 -13.64
CA VAL A 188 -13.70 -18.13 -14.07
C VAL A 188 -14.43 -19.27 -13.34
N GLY A 189 -15.13 -20.21 -13.99
CA GLY A 189 -15.43 -20.35 -15.43
C GLY A 189 -16.53 -21.39 -15.73
N HIS A 190 -17.11 -21.26 -16.93
CA HIS A 190 -17.79 -22.23 -17.83
C HIS A 190 -18.89 -23.16 -17.22
N THR A 191 -20.12 -23.27 -17.73
CA THR A 191 -20.63 -23.33 -19.12
C THR A 191 -22.11 -22.90 -19.19
N ARG A 192 -22.51 -22.44 -20.39
CA ARG A 192 -23.88 -22.40 -20.96
C ARG A 192 -24.79 -23.49 -20.36
N SER A 193 -26.00 -23.18 -19.91
CA SER A 193 -27.22 -23.27 -20.74
C SER A 193 -28.37 -22.67 -19.93
N GLN A 194 -28.99 -21.55 -20.32
CA GLN A 194 -30.17 -21.52 -21.19
C GLN A 194 -31.27 -22.48 -20.72
N ASN A 195 -32.53 -22.11 -20.50
CA ASN A 195 -33.30 -20.98 -21.03
C ASN A 195 -34.62 -20.93 -20.23
N ARG A 196 -34.97 -19.75 -19.73
CA ARG A 196 -36.06 -18.89 -20.23
C ARG A 196 -37.39 -19.22 -19.57
N THR A 197 -38.06 -18.16 -19.10
CA THR A 197 -39.45 -18.12 -18.66
C THR A 197 -39.82 -18.94 -17.42
N ALA A 198 -40.87 -18.46 -16.74
CA ALA A 198 -41.69 -19.14 -15.75
C ALA A 198 -41.08 -19.48 -14.37
N GLU A 199 -41.41 -18.64 -13.38
CA GLU A 199 -42.28 -19.05 -12.26
C GLU A 199 -42.33 -20.56 -11.91
N CYS A 200 -41.72 -21.00 -10.78
CA CYS A 200 -42.24 -22.12 -9.94
C CYS A 200 -41.39 -22.34 -8.67
N ARG A 201 -41.88 -21.92 -7.49
CA ARG A 201 -42.41 -22.74 -6.37
C ARG A 201 -41.55 -23.91 -5.82
N ARG A 202 -41.03 -23.68 -4.60
CA ARG A 202 -41.06 -24.52 -3.37
C ARG A 202 -40.82 -26.06 -3.36
N VAL A 203 -40.51 -26.76 -4.46
CA VAL A 203 -40.49 -28.25 -4.48
C VAL A 203 -39.10 -28.88 -4.72
N THR A 204 -38.05 -28.11 -4.97
CA THR A 204 -36.81 -28.67 -5.56
C THR A 204 -35.78 -29.27 -4.59
N LEU A 205 -35.72 -28.84 -3.33
CA LEU A 205 -34.59 -29.22 -2.44
C LEU A 205 -34.58 -30.69 -1.99
N THR A 206 -35.72 -31.36 -1.98
CA THR A 206 -35.81 -32.76 -1.53
C THR A 206 -35.59 -33.77 -2.63
N ALA A 207 -35.89 -33.41 -3.87
CA ALA A 207 -35.56 -34.22 -5.04
C ALA A 207 -34.03 -34.33 -5.18
N ASP A 208 -33.33 -33.20 -5.01
CA ASP A 208 -31.87 -33.13 -5.16
C ASP A 208 -31.10 -33.96 -4.11
N PHE A 209 -31.62 -34.05 -2.88
CA PHE A 209 -30.99 -34.86 -1.81
C PHE A 209 -31.24 -36.37 -1.98
N GLN A 210 -32.42 -36.77 -2.49
CA GLN A 210 -32.75 -38.17 -2.75
C GLN A 210 -31.93 -38.74 -3.90
N THR A 211 -31.66 -37.95 -4.93
CA THR A 211 -30.84 -38.36 -6.08
C THR A 211 -29.36 -38.59 -5.75
N VAL A 212 -28.84 -37.97 -4.68
CA VAL A 212 -27.41 -38.06 -4.32
C VAL A 212 -27.14 -39.14 -3.26
N SER A 213 -28.13 -39.50 -2.43
CA SER A 213 -27.97 -40.43 -1.31
C SER A 213 -28.66 -41.78 -1.50
N GLY A 214 -29.56 -41.92 -2.48
CA GLY A 214 -30.23 -43.18 -2.82
C GLY A 214 -31.27 -43.67 -1.80
N CYS A 215 -31.47 -42.94 -0.69
CA CYS A 215 -32.48 -43.25 0.32
C CYS A 215 -33.59 -42.18 0.34
N ASN A 216 -34.83 -42.62 0.51
CA ASN A 216 -36.00 -41.74 0.52
C ASN A 216 -36.14 -41.04 1.89
N PHE A 217 -35.72 -39.78 1.96
CA PHE A 217 -35.92 -38.93 3.14
C PHE A 217 -37.16 -38.05 3.00
N ASN A 218 -37.90 -37.87 4.10
CA ASN A 218 -39.03 -36.94 4.15
C ASN A 218 -38.53 -35.49 4.33
N THR A 219 -39.17 -34.56 3.63
CA THR A 219 -38.87 -33.12 3.62
C THR A 219 -38.77 -32.47 5.00
N ARG A 220 -39.52 -32.97 5.99
CA ARG A 220 -39.47 -32.49 7.37
C ARG A 220 -38.20 -32.93 8.11
N THR A 221 -37.69 -34.12 7.83
CA THR A 221 -36.50 -34.69 8.47
C THR A 221 -35.23 -33.95 8.03
N VAL A 222 -35.10 -33.71 6.72
CA VAL A 222 -33.98 -32.93 6.14
C VAL A 222 -33.92 -31.52 6.71
N ARG A 223 -35.09 -30.90 6.91
CA ARG A 223 -35.20 -29.54 7.44
C ARG A 223 -34.84 -29.45 8.92
N ARG A 224 -35.09 -30.50 9.70
CA ARG A 224 -34.74 -30.59 11.12
C ARG A 224 -33.23 -30.73 11.31
N GLU A 225 -32.60 -31.63 10.55
CA GLU A 225 -31.14 -31.83 10.54
C GLU A 225 -30.37 -30.57 10.15
N LEU A 226 -30.84 -29.86 9.11
CA LEU A 226 -30.26 -28.57 8.71
C LEU A 226 -30.36 -27.52 9.83
N HIS A 227 -31.43 -27.56 10.62
CA HIS A 227 -31.63 -26.65 11.74
C HIS A 227 -30.72 -26.99 12.93
N GLU A 228 -30.50 -28.28 13.21
CA GLU A 228 -29.58 -28.76 14.26
C GLU A 228 -28.10 -28.50 13.89
N MET A 229 -27.78 -28.48 12.58
CA MET A 229 -26.51 -27.98 12.05
C MET A 229 -26.39 -26.43 12.03
N GLY A 230 -27.39 -25.72 12.56
CA GLY A 230 -27.38 -24.26 12.72
C GLY A 230 -27.83 -23.45 11.50
N PHE A 231 -28.41 -24.09 10.47
CA PHE A 231 -28.95 -23.40 9.29
C PHE A 231 -30.40 -22.97 9.55
N HIS A 232 -30.57 -21.80 10.15
CA HIS A 232 -31.87 -21.15 10.23
C HIS A 232 -32.17 -20.40 8.94
N GLY A 233 -33.31 -20.70 8.32
CA GLY A 233 -33.77 -20.04 7.10
C GLY A 233 -34.11 -18.58 7.35
N ARG A 234 -33.14 -17.68 7.19
CA ARG A 234 -33.36 -16.24 7.07
C ARG A 234 -32.49 -15.66 5.96
N ALA A 235 -33.15 -14.83 5.16
CA ALA A 235 -32.55 -14.03 4.10
C ALA A 235 -31.39 -13.20 4.65
N ALA A 236 -30.18 -13.56 4.26
CA ALA A 236 -28.95 -12.89 4.61
C ALA A 236 -28.15 -12.61 3.33
N ALA A 237 -27.50 -11.46 3.28
CA ALA A 237 -26.31 -11.26 2.46
C ALA A 237 -25.44 -10.16 3.14
N HIS A 238 -24.16 -10.33 3.49
CA HIS A 238 -23.20 -11.41 3.28
C HIS A 238 -21.87 -11.16 4.06
N LYS A 239 -21.25 -12.20 4.65
CA LYS A 239 -19.80 -12.36 5.03
C LYS A 239 -19.56 -13.87 5.36
N PRO A 240 -18.32 -14.40 5.46
CA PRO A 240 -17.15 -14.44 4.55
C PRO A 240 -16.70 -15.90 4.22
N LYS A 241 -15.78 -16.11 3.24
CA LYS A 241 -15.26 -17.44 2.84
C LYS A 241 -14.07 -17.94 3.68
N ILE A 242 -14.14 -19.23 4.03
CA ILE A 242 -13.15 -20.09 4.72
C ILE A 242 -11.94 -20.37 3.80
N THR A 243 -10.74 -20.51 4.37
CA THR A 243 -9.47 -20.76 3.63
C THR A 243 -8.89 -22.17 3.88
N MET A 244 -8.08 -22.63 2.91
CA MET A 244 -7.37 -23.92 2.67
C MET A 244 -6.95 -24.82 3.86
N ARG A 245 -6.94 -24.36 5.11
CA ARG A 245 -6.74 -25.21 6.29
C ARG A 245 -7.92 -26.17 6.51
N SER A 246 -9.14 -25.82 6.08
CA SER A 246 -10.32 -26.70 6.14
C SER A 246 -10.26 -27.84 5.14
N ALA A 247 -9.72 -27.61 3.93
CA ALA A 247 -9.61 -28.62 2.89
C ALA A 247 -8.59 -29.72 3.26
N LYS A 248 -7.47 -29.36 3.88
CA LYS A 248 -6.51 -30.36 4.43
C LYS A 248 -7.13 -31.18 5.57
N ARG A 249 -8.01 -30.60 6.38
CA ARG A 249 -8.75 -31.33 7.44
C ARG A 249 -9.86 -32.22 6.87
N GLN A 250 -10.55 -31.81 5.81
CA GLN A 250 -11.54 -32.61 5.08
C GLN A 250 -10.91 -33.83 4.38
N LEU A 251 -9.72 -33.67 3.78
CA LEU A 251 -9.00 -34.78 3.12
C LEU A 251 -8.47 -35.83 4.11
N VAL A 252 -8.03 -35.42 5.31
CA VAL A 252 -7.61 -36.33 6.38
C VAL A 252 -8.82 -37.10 6.94
N TRP A 253 -10.00 -36.48 7.02
CA TRP A 253 -11.24 -37.15 7.42
C TRP A 253 -11.74 -38.15 6.36
N CYS A 254 -11.72 -37.78 5.07
CA CYS A 254 -12.08 -38.70 3.97
C CYS A 254 -11.17 -39.93 3.88
N LYS A 255 -9.88 -39.81 4.23
CA LYS A 255 -8.96 -40.96 4.32
C LYS A 255 -9.24 -41.86 5.53
N ALA A 256 -9.72 -41.30 6.64
CA ALA A 256 -10.11 -42.07 7.82
C ALA A 256 -11.40 -42.89 7.61
N CYS A 257 -12.28 -42.47 6.70
CA CYS A 257 -13.55 -43.15 6.43
C CYS A 257 -13.48 -44.26 5.35
N HIS A 258 -12.39 -44.37 4.57
CA HIS A 258 -12.29 -45.33 3.46
C HIS A 258 -11.87 -46.77 3.83
N HIS A 259 -11.59 -47.07 5.11
CA HIS A 259 -11.30 -48.43 5.60
C HIS A 259 -12.52 -49.17 6.19
N ARG A 260 -13.75 -48.80 5.83
CA ARG A 260 -14.94 -49.59 6.15
C ARG A 260 -15.83 -49.75 4.92
N THR A 261 -15.50 -50.72 4.07
CA THR A 261 -16.47 -51.40 3.18
C THR A 261 -17.28 -52.43 4.01
N PRO A 262 -18.30 -53.11 3.49
CA PRO A 262 -19.70 -52.79 3.76
C PRO A 262 -20.49 -53.97 4.36
N CYS A 263 -21.73 -53.70 4.77
CA CYS A 263 -22.86 -54.64 4.89
C CYS A 263 -22.72 -55.97 5.66
N SER A 264 -23.48 -56.08 6.76
CA SER A 264 -24.46 -57.16 6.92
C SER A 264 -25.53 -56.72 7.95
N LEU A 265 -26.72 -56.37 7.44
CA LEU A 265 -27.97 -56.54 8.17
C LEU A 265 -28.51 -57.90 7.72
N GLU A 266 -28.45 -58.89 8.60
CA GLU A 266 -29.62 -59.62 9.10
C GLU A 266 -29.46 -59.73 10.62
#